data_AF-A0A8T0FT43-F1
#
_entry.id   AF-A0A8T0FT43-F1
#
_cell.length_a   1.000
_cell.length_b   1.000
_cell.length_c   1.000
_cell.angle_alpha   90.00
_cell.angle_beta   90.00
_cell.angle_gamma   90.00
#
_symmetry.space_group_name_H-M   'P 1'
#
loop_
_entity.id
_entity.type
_entity.pdbx_description
1 polymer ?
#
loop_
_entity_poly.entity_id
_entity_poly.type
_entity_poly.pdbx_seq_one_letter_code
_entity_poly.pdbx_strand_id
1 'polypeptide(L)'
;MTSNKSLRQTFHLQYINLMAVIVNERDEEIDMYLDLHAHTGLLGAFVYGNSYTDVYRFQRHTLFPKHLSYCAPDFSLEHTAYNKDKNKQGTSRRFLAGFLNEKVNCYTLEVSFHGYEVPKGNSTTIHVYNEEEYLRLGESICHSLLDY
;
A
#
# COMPACT_ATOMS: atom_id res chain seq x y z
N MET A 1 2.21 25.43 17.61
CA MET A 1 2.03 23.98 17.33
C MET A 1 2.32 23.58 15.87
N THR A 2 3.16 24.34 15.14
CA THR A 2 3.45 24.14 13.70
C THR A 2 4.82 23.49 13.41
N SER A 3 5.70 23.36 14.41
CA SER A 3 7.08 22.89 14.25
C SER A 3 7.21 21.36 14.01
N ASN A 4 6.35 20.54 14.62
CA ASN A 4 6.49 19.07 14.56
C ASN A 4 6.05 18.40 13.25
N LYS A 5 5.18 19.05 12.43
CA LYS A 5 4.81 18.51 11.11
C LYS A 5 5.94 18.65 10.10
N SER A 6 6.67 19.77 10.16
CA SER A 6 7.83 20.07 9.31
C SER A 6 8.94 19.04 9.50
N LEU A 7 9.34 18.76 10.74
CA LEU A 7 10.42 17.80 11.04
C LEU A 7 10.08 16.37 10.60
N ARG A 8 8.85 15.89 10.84
CA ARG A 8 8.44 14.54 10.38
C ARG A 8 8.44 14.41 8.86
N GLN A 9 8.00 15.44 8.14
CA GLN A 9 8.08 15.46 6.68
C GLN A 9 9.54 15.45 6.21
N THR A 10 10.42 16.22 6.85
CA THR A 10 11.86 16.25 6.50
C THR A 10 12.55 14.91 6.73
N PHE A 11 12.33 14.24 7.86
CA PHE A 11 12.94 12.93 8.14
C PHE A 11 12.39 11.82 7.22
N HIS A 12 11.08 11.82 6.95
CA HIS A 12 10.48 10.86 6.03
C HIS A 12 11.03 11.05 4.61
N LEU A 13 11.14 12.30 4.13
CA LEU A 13 11.73 12.62 2.84
C LEU A 13 13.22 12.25 2.77
N GLN A 14 13.99 12.44 3.85
CA GLN A 14 15.39 12.00 3.92
C GLN A 14 15.54 10.48 3.84
N TYR A 15 14.69 9.73 4.55
CA TYR A 15 14.68 8.27 4.48
C TYR A 15 14.28 7.77 3.08
N ILE A 16 13.25 8.36 2.49
CA ILE A 16 12.82 8.04 1.12
C ILE A 16 13.93 8.36 0.12
N ASN A 17 14.61 9.51 0.26
CA ASN A 17 15.75 9.87 -0.58
C ASN A 17 16.89 8.87 -0.44
N LEU A 18 17.19 8.40 0.77
CA LEU A 18 18.22 7.38 0.99
C LEU A 18 17.84 6.06 0.31
N MET A 19 16.59 5.62 0.43
CA MET A 19 16.13 4.41 -0.26
C MET A 19 16.20 4.58 -1.79
N ALA A 20 15.77 5.72 -2.30
CA ALA A 20 15.85 6.08 -3.71
C ALA A 20 17.29 6.04 -4.25
N VAL A 21 18.26 6.57 -3.49
CA VAL A 21 19.68 6.50 -3.84
C VAL A 21 20.19 5.05 -3.82
N ILE A 22 19.90 4.29 -2.77
CA ILE A 22 20.35 2.89 -2.64
C ILE A 22 19.80 2.03 -3.77
N VAL A 23 18.53 2.20 -4.10
CA VAL A 23 17.87 1.49 -5.21
C VAL A 23 18.53 1.83 -6.54
N ASN A 24 18.78 3.11 -6.79
CA ASN A 24 19.33 3.56 -8.07
C ASN A 24 20.83 3.24 -8.23
N GLU A 25 21.57 3.12 -7.12
CA GLU A 25 23.00 2.76 -7.13
C GLU A 25 23.25 1.27 -7.33
N ARG A 26 22.27 0.40 -7.04
CA ARG A 26 22.46 -1.06 -7.10
C ARG A 26 22.17 -1.70 -8.46
N ASP A 27 21.66 -0.94 -9.42
CA ASP A 27 21.20 -1.45 -10.74
C ASP A 27 20.26 -2.68 -10.57
N GLU A 28 19.53 -2.73 -9.46
CA GLU A 28 18.58 -3.79 -9.16
C GLU A 28 17.26 -3.47 -9.89
N GLU A 29 16.75 -4.45 -10.65
CA GLU A 29 15.44 -4.34 -11.27
C GLU A 29 14.37 -4.43 -10.18
N ILE A 30 13.70 -3.32 -9.90
CA ILE A 30 12.61 -3.25 -8.91
C ILE A 30 11.27 -3.27 -9.62
N ASP A 31 10.46 -4.27 -9.34
CA ASP A 31 9.10 -4.36 -9.88
C ASP A 31 8.06 -3.60 -9.04
N MET A 32 8.26 -3.56 -7.71
CA MET A 32 7.31 -3.01 -6.77
C MET A 32 7.96 -2.38 -5.53
N TYR A 33 7.35 -1.30 -5.04
CA TYR A 33 7.56 -0.75 -3.71
C TYR A 33 6.26 -0.81 -2.90
N LEU A 34 6.31 -1.38 -1.70
CA LEU A 34 5.16 -1.55 -0.80
C LEU A 34 5.45 -0.91 0.57
N ASP A 35 4.76 0.19 0.88
CA ASP A 35 4.85 0.86 2.19
C ASP A 35 3.75 0.36 3.12
N LEU A 36 4.12 -0.27 4.24
CA LEU A 36 3.18 -0.90 5.18
C LEU A 36 2.78 0.06 6.29
N HIS A 37 1.46 0.28 6.46
CA HIS A 37 0.89 1.17 7.47
C HIS A 37 -0.28 0.52 8.21
N ALA A 38 -0.56 1.05 9.39
CA ALA A 38 -1.75 0.73 10.16
C ALA A 38 -2.76 1.88 10.08
N HIS A 39 -4.04 1.53 9.97
CA HIS A 39 -5.12 2.46 9.73
C HIS A 39 -6.17 2.40 10.83
N THR A 40 -6.54 3.56 11.40
CA THR A 40 -7.44 3.61 12.57
C THR A 40 -8.92 3.69 12.20
N GLY A 41 -9.27 4.15 11.01
CA GLY A 41 -10.67 4.43 10.64
C GLY A 41 -11.39 3.31 9.90
N LEU A 42 -10.80 2.83 8.80
CA LEU A 42 -11.37 1.80 7.93
C LEU A 42 -11.04 0.39 8.42
N LEU A 43 -11.94 -0.55 8.11
CA LEU A 43 -11.79 -1.98 8.37
C LEU A 43 -11.06 -2.69 7.22
N GLY A 44 -10.46 -3.84 7.51
CA GLY A 44 -9.73 -4.68 6.57
C GLY A 44 -8.35 -4.15 6.19
N ALA A 45 -7.72 -4.88 5.29
CA ALA A 45 -6.51 -4.46 4.57
C ALA A 45 -6.89 -3.83 3.24
N PHE A 46 -6.23 -2.75 2.82
CA PHE A 46 -6.52 -2.12 1.53
C PHE A 46 -5.34 -1.29 1.04
N VAL A 47 -5.34 -0.99 -0.26
CA VAL A 47 -4.23 -0.28 -0.89
C VAL A 47 -4.62 1.15 -1.27
N TYR A 48 -3.75 2.10 -0.94
CA TYR A 48 -3.67 3.34 -1.67
C TYR A 48 -2.67 3.20 -2.80
N GLY A 49 -3.15 3.32 -4.03
CA GLY A 49 -2.36 3.35 -5.26
C GLY A 49 -2.31 4.73 -5.90
N ASN A 50 -1.65 4.80 -7.05
CA ASN A 50 -1.56 5.99 -7.89
C ASN A 50 -2.53 5.90 -9.07
N SER A 51 -3.15 7.02 -9.40
CA SER A 51 -3.87 7.16 -10.66
C SER A 51 -2.92 7.61 -11.76
N TYR A 52 -2.93 6.91 -12.90
CA TYR A 52 -2.11 7.21 -14.07
C TYR A 52 -3.00 7.53 -15.28
N THR A 53 -2.52 8.41 -16.16
CA THR A 53 -3.16 8.70 -17.44
C THR A 53 -2.88 7.63 -18.48
N ASP A 54 -1.71 6.99 -18.41
CA ASP A 54 -1.37 5.84 -19.24
C ASP A 54 -2.18 4.62 -18.77
N VAL A 55 -3.00 4.10 -19.67
CA VAL A 55 -3.94 3.00 -19.37
C VAL A 55 -3.20 1.70 -19.10
N TYR A 56 -2.11 1.41 -19.81
CA TYR A 56 -1.35 0.17 -19.62
C TYR A 56 -0.60 0.18 -18.29
N ARG A 57 -0.01 1.33 -17.92
CA ARG A 57 0.59 1.54 -16.61
C ARG A 57 -0.46 1.39 -15.52
N PHE A 58 -1.62 2.03 -15.67
CA PHE A 58 -2.70 1.91 -14.70
C PHE A 58 -3.19 0.47 -14.56
N GLN A 59 -3.41 -0.25 -15.66
CA GLN A 59 -3.82 -1.66 -15.63
C GLN A 59 -2.81 -2.53 -14.88
N ARG A 60 -1.51 -2.42 -15.20
CA ARG A 60 -0.45 -3.11 -14.45
C ARG A 60 -0.47 -2.76 -12.96
N HIS A 61 -0.70 -1.48 -12.64
CA HIS A 61 -0.78 -0.98 -11.27
C HIS A 61 -2.00 -1.50 -10.48
N THR A 62 -3.01 -2.04 -11.16
CA THR A 62 -4.15 -2.67 -10.48
C THR A 62 -3.97 -4.16 -10.20
N LEU A 63 -2.92 -4.78 -10.76
CA LEU A 63 -2.73 -6.23 -10.66
C LEU A 63 -2.47 -6.67 -9.22
N PHE A 64 -1.48 -6.10 -8.54
CA PHE A 64 -1.15 -6.53 -7.17
C PHE A 64 -2.34 -6.44 -6.20
N PRO A 65 -3.05 -5.29 -6.07
CA PRO A 65 -4.22 -5.24 -5.18
C PRO A 65 -5.32 -6.23 -5.55
N LYS A 66 -5.47 -6.55 -6.85
CA LYS A 66 -6.40 -7.58 -7.32
C LYS A 66 -5.94 -8.99 -6.93
N HIS A 67 -4.66 -9.33 -7.11
CA HIS A 67 -4.12 -10.62 -6.70
C HIS A 67 -4.21 -10.81 -5.18
N LEU A 68 -3.84 -9.78 -4.41
CA LEU A 68 -3.97 -9.81 -2.96
C LEU A 68 -5.42 -10.04 -2.52
N SER A 69 -6.41 -9.47 -3.21
CA SER A 69 -7.83 -9.72 -2.91
C SER A 69 -8.27 -11.19 -3.09
N TYR A 70 -7.53 -11.99 -3.86
CA TYR A 70 -7.79 -13.42 -4.00
C TYR A 70 -7.08 -14.25 -2.93
N CYS A 71 -5.97 -13.75 -2.39
CA CYS A 71 -5.19 -14.43 -1.36
C CYS A 71 -5.66 -14.09 0.05
N ALA A 72 -6.15 -12.87 0.27
CA ALA A 72 -6.44 -12.28 1.57
C ALA A 72 -7.96 -12.04 1.73
N PRO A 73 -8.67 -12.85 2.55
CA PRO A 73 -10.11 -12.68 2.75
C PRO A 73 -10.49 -11.39 3.50
N ASP A 74 -9.53 -10.79 4.19
CA ASP A 74 -9.62 -9.53 4.92
C ASP A 74 -9.31 -8.30 4.06
N PHE A 75 -8.97 -8.50 2.77
CA PHE A 75 -8.68 -7.41 1.84
C PHE A 75 -9.95 -6.74 1.30
N SER A 76 -10.04 -5.43 1.43
CA SER A 76 -11.15 -4.60 0.98
C SER A 76 -10.83 -3.91 -0.34
N LEU A 77 -11.45 -4.40 -1.42
CA LEU A 77 -11.47 -3.71 -2.72
C LEU A 77 -12.27 -2.40 -2.65
N GLU A 78 -13.27 -2.31 -1.76
CA GLU A 78 -14.08 -1.11 -1.57
C GLU A 78 -13.24 0.05 -0.99
N HIS A 79 -12.37 -0.24 -0.03
CA HIS A 79 -11.47 0.75 0.57
C HIS A 79 -10.21 1.02 -0.25
N THR A 80 -9.92 0.16 -1.24
CA THR A 80 -8.78 0.34 -2.14
C THR A 80 -9.03 1.51 -3.08
N ALA A 81 -8.08 2.44 -3.16
CA ALA A 81 -8.26 3.67 -3.91
C ALA A 81 -7.01 4.09 -4.68
N TYR A 82 -7.22 4.54 -5.92
CA TYR A 82 -6.18 5.05 -6.80
C TYR A 82 -6.39 6.55 -7.03
N ASN A 83 -5.45 7.37 -6.59
CA ASN A 83 -5.59 8.82 -6.70
C ASN A 83 -4.27 9.52 -7.05
N LYS A 84 -4.39 10.79 -7.44
CA LYS A 84 -3.28 11.70 -7.70
C LYS A 84 -3.34 12.97 -6.85
N ASP A 85 -3.94 12.89 -5.65
CA ASP A 85 -4.11 14.02 -4.73
C ASP A 85 -2.79 14.75 -4.46
N LYS A 86 -2.75 16.06 -4.69
CA LYS A 86 -1.55 16.89 -4.49
C LYS A 86 -1.12 16.91 -3.02
N ASN A 87 -2.06 16.82 -2.08
CA ASN A 87 -1.76 16.82 -0.65
C ASN A 87 -1.03 15.56 -0.19
N LYS A 88 -1.00 14.52 -1.04
CA LYS A 88 -0.31 13.25 -0.78
C LYS A 88 1.04 13.16 -1.48
N GLN A 89 1.51 14.19 -2.18
CA GLN A 89 2.81 14.14 -2.90
C GLN A 89 4.01 13.80 -2.01
N GLY A 90 3.94 14.16 -0.72
CA GLY A 90 4.99 13.85 0.25
C GLY A 90 4.95 12.42 0.84
N THR A 91 4.00 11.57 0.44
CA THR A 91 4.04 10.16 0.86
C THR A 91 5.08 9.40 0.04
N SER A 92 5.72 8.41 0.67
CA SER A 92 6.64 7.45 0.03
C SER A 92 6.17 7.00 -1.36
N ARG A 93 4.94 6.48 -1.44
CA ARG A 93 4.28 6.01 -2.65
C ARG A 93 4.28 7.03 -3.79
N ARG A 94 4.03 8.29 -3.46
CA ARG A 94 3.89 9.37 -4.44
C ARG A 94 5.22 9.95 -4.86
N PHE A 95 6.15 10.07 -3.91
CA PHE A 95 7.50 10.53 -4.17
C PHE A 95 8.26 9.51 -5.03
N LEU A 96 8.30 8.24 -4.61
CA LEU A 96 9.06 7.19 -5.30
C LEU A 96 8.52 6.89 -6.69
N ALA A 97 7.20 6.95 -6.90
CA ALA A 97 6.63 6.76 -8.24
C ALA A 97 7.03 7.82 -9.29
N GLY A 98 7.52 8.98 -8.85
CA GLY A 98 8.09 10.02 -9.72
C GLY A 98 9.62 9.99 -9.81
N PHE A 99 10.28 9.19 -8.96
CA PHE A 99 11.73 9.06 -8.93
C PHE A 99 12.22 7.76 -9.59
N LEU A 100 11.51 6.65 -9.35
CA LEU A 100 11.81 5.32 -9.87
C LEU A 100 11.32 5.17 -11.32
N ASN A 101 11.77 4.10 -11.98
CA ASN A 101 11.32 3.73 -13.31
C ASN A 101 9.78 3.61 -13.36
N GLU A 102 9.15 4.03 -14.45
CA GLU A 102 7.69 4.01 -14.60
C GLU A 102 7.07 2.60 -14.55
N LYS A 103 7.88 1.56 -14.74
CA LYS A 103 7.50 0.16 -14.54
C LYS A 103 7.32 -0.20 -13.07
N VAL A 104 7.97 0.50 -12.15
CA VAL A 104 7.90 0.21 -10.71
C VAL A 104 6.54 0.63 -10.17
N ASN A 105 5.81 -0.32 -9.63
CA ASN A 105 4.53 -0.06 -8.99
C ASN A 105 4.73 0.30 -7.51
N CYS A 106 4.31 1.51 -7.12
CA CYS A 106 4.44 1.97 -5.74
C CYS A 106 3.08 1.99 -5.03
N TYR A 107 2.97 1.35 -3.87
CA TYR A 107 1.75 1.27 -3.07
C TYR A 107 1.96 1.70 -1.62
N THR A 108 0.87 2.09 -0.96
CA THR A 108 0.76 2.06 0.50
C THR A 108 -0.28 0.98 0.83
N LEU A 109 0.10 -0.04 1.59
CA LEU A 109 -0.83 -1.01 2.16
C LEU A 109 -1.20 -0.56 3.57
N GLU A 110 -2.49 -0.42 3.80
CA GLU A 110 -3.07 0.01 5.08
C GLU A 110 -3.79 -1.18 5.70
N VAL A 111 -3.57 -1.44 6.98
CA VAL A 111 -4.22 -2.53 7.72
C VAL A 111 -4.93 -1.98 8.94
N SER A 112 -6.20 -2.34 9.12
CA SER A 112 -7.01 -1.83 10.22
C SER A 112 -6.44 -2.17 11.60
N PHE A 113 -6.43 -1.21 12.53
CA PHE A 113 -6.21 -1.49 13.95
C PHE A 113 -7.35 -2.29 14.61
N HIS A 114 -8.52 -2.33 13.98
CA HIS A 114 -9.70 -2.95 14.56
C HIS A 114 -9.88 -4.38 14.05
N GLY A 115 -10.20 -4.53 12.77
CA GLY A 115 -10.63 -5.81 12.24
C GLY A 115 -11.10 -5.71 10.80
N TYR A 116 -11.71 -6.78 10.31
CA TYR A 116 -12.29 -6.86 8.98
C TYR A 116 -13.72 -7.42 9.04
N GLU A 117 -14.48 -7.15 8.00
CA GLU A 117 -15.85 -7.61 7.87
C GLU A 117 -15.91 -9.06 7.41
N VAL A 118 -16.69 -9.88 8.11
CA VAL A 118 -16.94 -11.28 7.77
C VAL A 118 -18.44 -11.48 7.57
N PRO A 119 -18.88 -11.95 6.38
CA PRO A 119 -20.27 -12.30 6.13
C PRO A 119 -20.73 -13.44 7.04
N LYS A 120 -21.90 -13.28 7.65
CA LYS A 120 -22.56 -14.28 8.50
C LYS A 120 -24.06 -14.33 8.17
N GLY A 121 -24.39 -15.10 7.13
CA GLY A 121 -25.74 -15.15 6.59
C GLY A 121 -26.14 -13.80 6.00
N ASN A 122 -27.24 -13.22 6.49
CA ASN A 122 -27.74 -11.90 6.05
C ASN A 122 -27.18 -10.72 6.87
N SER A 123 -26.18 -10.95 7.72
CA SER A 123 -25.52 -9.94 8.55
C SER A 123 -24.01 -9.97 8.35
N THR A 124 -23.35 -8.87 8.69
CA THR A 124 -21.90 -8.79 8.77
C THR A 124 -21.47 -8.76 10.24
N THR A 125 -20.35 -9.41 10.56
CA THR A 125 -19.70 -9.31 11.86
C THR A 125 -18.26 -8.84 11.69
N ILE A 126 -17.72 -8.12 12.67
CA ILE A 126 -16.32 -7.69 12.65
C ILE A 126 -15.46 -8.78 13.31
N HIS A 127 -14.52 -9.33 12.55
CA HIS A 127 -13.45 -10.16 13.09
C HIS A 127 -12.26 -9.26 13.45
N VAL A 128 -11.85 -9.28 14.73
CA VAL A 128 -10.83 -8.37 15.26
C VAL A 128 -9.44 -8.86 14.85
N TYR A 129 -8.58 -7.95 14.40
CA TYR A 129 -7.18 -8.28 14.14
C TYR A 129 -6.46 -8.56 15.45
N ASN A 130 -5.80 -9.71 15.51
CA ASN A 130 -4.81 -10.05 16.50
C ASN A 130 -3.46 -10.31 15.80
N GLU A 131 -2.44 -10.65 16.57
CA GLU A 131 -1.10 -10.94 16.02
C GLU A 131 -1.12 -12.02 14.94
N GLU A 132 -1.91 -13.09 15.13
CA GLU A 132 -2.03 -14.18 14.16
C GLU A 132 -2.68 -13.71 12.86
N GLU A 133 -3.71 -12.86 12.92
CA GLU A 133 -4.35 -12.31 11.73
C GLU A 133 -3.40 -11.39 10.93
N TYR A 134 -2.57 -10.59 11.60
CA TYR A 134 -1.53 -9.81 10.91
C TYR A 134 -0.48 -10.71 10.24
N LEU A 135 -0.10 -11.82 10.89
CA LEU A 135 0.82 -12.80 10.30
C LEU A 135 0.21 -13.50 9.07
N ARG A 136 -1.07 -13.88 9.14
CA ARG A 136 -1.82 -14.46 8.01
C ARG A 136 -1.93 -13.49 6.83
N LEU A 137 -2.13 -12.21 7.09
CA LEU A 137 -2.07 -11.19 6.03
C LEU A 137 -0.67 -11.11 5.42
N GLY A 138 0.39 -11.16 6.23
CA GLY A 138 1.77 -11.24 5.76
C GLY A 138 2.01 -12.44 4.83
N GLU A 139 1.50 -13.61 5.19
CA GLU A 139 1.54 -14.81 4.34
C GLU A 139 0.77 -14.58 3.03
N SER A 140 -0.42 -13.99 3.10
CA SER A 140 -1.25 -13.68 1.93
C SER A 140 -0.56 -12.70 0.97
N ILE A 141 0.21 -11.73 1.50
CA ILE A 141 1.05 -10.86 0.70
C ILE A 141 2.11 -11.68 -0.04
N CYS A 142 2.83 -12.56 0.64
CA CYS A 142 3.83 -13.43 0.00
C CYS A 142 3.22 -14.29 -1.11
N HIS A 143 2.05 -14.91 -0.88
CA HIS A 143 1.34 -15.67 -1.91
C HIS A 143 0.93 -14.79 -3.09
N SER A 144 0.44 -13.58 -2.84
CA SER A 144 0.06 -12.66 -3.92
C SER A 144 1.24 -12.21 -4.78
N LEU A 145 2.45 -12.19 -4.21
CA LEU A 145 3.68 -11.83 -4.92
C LEU A 145 4.24 -12.99 -5.75
N LEU A 146 3.89 -14.24 -5.43
CA LEU A 146 4.32 -15.40 -6.22
C LEU A 146 3.68 -15.41 -7.62
N ASP A 147 2.44 -14.90 -7.71
CA ASP A 147 1.65 -14.85 -8.94
C ASP A 147 1.69 -13.47 -9.64
N TYR A 148 2.42 -12.50 -9.08
CA TYR A 148 2.55 -11.13 -9.58
C TYR A 148 3.64 -11.02 -10.65
#